data_AF-A0A4Q7R4W7-F1
#
_entry.id   AF-A0A4Q7R4W7-F1
#
_cell.length_a   1.000
_cell.length_b   1.000
_cell.length_c   1.000
_cell.angle_alpha   90.00
_cell.angle_beta   90.00
_cell.angle_gamma   90.00
#
_symmetry.space_group_name_H-M   'P 1'
#
loop_
_entity.id
_entity.type
_entity.pdbx_description
1 polymer ?
#
loop_
_entity_poly.entity_id
_entity_poly.type
_entity_poly.pdbx_seq_one_letter_code
_entity_poly.pdbx_strand_id
1 'polypeptide(L)'
;MTESGTPESTAPERAFLDANVVRGQLTTDVLLSVARRGAFAPRWTQHVIDEMRRNRPPGLPEAAIDRRIANMNKAFPRAMRSAPPRDLQDQMRADPKDKHVLAGAVHSGSHVLVTDNLKDFDPPSSGPHAMRVESLNQFLVRKLEEDPGPVQAGLQDMLDRNRREPQTMSALIDTMAEGQELRGFAQKLNTVVPPEQRGSSPVLTANQRGSAQYAAFEGVPGPGTPKAPDAAPEARKAGDSKSAERAKGAEQDK
;
A
#
# COMPACT_ATOMS: atom_id res chain seq x y z
N MET A 1 -1.21 15.57 -38.68
CA MET A 1 0.04 15.33 -37.94
C MET A 1 -0.35 14.68 -36.63
N THR A 2 -0.02 13.41 -36.50
CA THR A 2 -0.30 12.54 -35.36
C THR A 2 0.75 12.77 -34.29
N GLU A 3 0.33 13.15 -33.09
CA GLU A 3 1.10 12.87 -31.87
C GLU A 3 0.28 11.91 -31.03
N SER A 4 0.48 10.62 -31.31
CA SER A 4 0.09 9.53 -30.44
C SER A 4 1.04 9.52 -29.25
N GLY A 5 0.63 10.15 -28.14
CA GLY A 5 1.30 10.02 -26.86
C GLY A 5 1.33 8.55 -26.47
N THR A 6 2.52 7.95 -26.49
CA THR A 6 2.75 6.63 -25.89
C THR A 6 2.47 6.77 -24.39
N PRO A 7 1.61 5.96 -23.77
CA PRO A 7 1.42 6.04 -22.33
C PRO A 7 2.77 5.75 -21.67
N GLU A 8 3.25 6.72 -20.89
CA GLU A 8 4.46 6.61 -20.10
C GLU A 8 4.37 5.32 -19.28
N SER A 9 5.30 4.39 -19.50
CA SER A 9 5.40 3.17 -18.69
C SER A 9 5.80 3.60 -17.28
N THR A 10 4.81 3.88 -16.43
CA THR A 10 5.03 4.27 -15.05
C THR A 10 5.57 3.04 -14.30
N ALA A 11 6.72 3.22 -13.64
CA ALA A 11 7.29 2.17 -12.83
C ALA A 11 6.28 1.72 -11.74
N PRO A 12 6.24 0.42 -11.40
CA PRO A 12 5.28 -0.09 -10.42
C PRO A 12 5.42 0.59 -9.06
N GLU A 13 4.29 0.78 -8.36
CA GLU A 13 4.26 1.36 -7.02
C GLU A 13 5.18 0.56 -6.08
N ARG A 14 6.18 1.22 -5.49
CA ARG A 14 7.03 0.62 -4.46
C ARG A 14 6.27 0.49 -3.14
N ALA A 15 6.15 -0.73 -2.63
CA ALA A 15 5.48 -1.01 -1.36
C ALA A 15 6.48 -1.60 -0.36
N PHE A 16 6.61 -0.97 0.81
CA PHE A 16 7.39 -1.51 1.92
C PHE A 16 6.53 -2.53 2.67
N LEU A 17 7.00 -3.77 2.76
CA LEU A 17 6.29 -4.83 3.44
C LEU A 17 6.83 -4.98 4.86
N ASP A 18 5.96 -4.82 5.85
CA ASP A 18 6.28 -5.10 7.25
C ASP A 18 6.37 -6.62 7.50
N ALA A 19 7.06 -7.04 8.56
CA ALA A 19 7.27 -8.44 8.89
C ALA A 19 5.95 -9.17 9.19
N ASN A 20 4.97 -8.48 9.77
CA ASN A 20 3.67 -9.07 10.12
C ASN A 20 2.89 -9.57 8.89
N VAL A 21 2.95 -8.88 7.75
CA VAL A 21 2.21 -9.24 6.52
C VAL A 21 2.90 -10.34 5.71
N VAL A 22 4.22 -10.50 5.83
CA VAL A 22 5.02 -11.55 5.15
C VAL A 22 5.40 -12.74 6.06
N ARG A 23 4.72 -12.88 7.20
CA ARG A 23 4.94 -14.00 8.13
C ARG A 23 4.19 -15.28 7.71
N GLY A 24 2.93 -15.14 7.29
CA GLY A 24 2.07 -16.26 6.89
C GLY A 24 2.50 -16.87 5.55
N GLN A 25 2.44 -18.20 5.39
CA GLN A 25 2.78 -18.84 4.11
C GLN A 25 1.88 -18.34 2.99
N LEU A 26 0.56 -18.35 3.22
CA LEU A 26 -0.43 -17.93 2.23
C LEU A 26 -0.33 -16.43 1.90
N THR A 27 -0.27 -15.57 2.93
CA THR A 27 -0.17 -14.11 2.73
C THR A 27 1.10 -13.74 1.95
N THR A 28 2.24 -14.36 2.29
CA THR A 28 3.51 -14.13 1.60
C THR A 28 3.43 -14.58 0.14
N ASP A 29 2.88 -15.77 -0.12
CA ASP A 29 2.82 -16.28 -1.50
C ASP A 29 1.87 -15.45 -2.37
N VAL A 30 0.72 -15.03 -1.83
CA VAL A 30 -0.20 -14.11 -2.51
C VAL A 30 0.51 -12.79 -2.85
N LEU A 31 1.09 -12.10 -1.84
CA LEU A 31 1.78 -10.82 -2.04
C LEU A 31 2.87 -10.93 -3.11
N LEU A 32 3.74 -11.93 -2.99
CA LEU A 32 4.90 -12.06 -3.86
C LEU A 32 4.53 -12.57 -5.26
N SER A 33 3.47 -13.36 -5.40
CA SER A 33 2.99 -13.78 -6.71
C SER A 33 2.36 -12.63 -7.48
N VAL A 34 1.58 -11.79 -6.79
CA VAL A 34 1.02 -10.55 -7.33
C VAL A 34 2.14 -9.55 -7.69
N ALA A 35 3.13 -9.37 -6.81
CA ALA A 35 4.31 -8.53 -7.10
C ALA A 35 5.09 -8.99 -8.33
N ARG A 36 5.23 -10.31 -8.53
CA ARG A 36 5.98 -10.88 -9.65
C ARG A 36 5.36 -10.57 -11.02
N ARG A 37 4.06 -10.30 -11.05
CA ARG A 37 3.34 -9.83 -12.25
C ARG A 37 3.34 -8.31 -12.40
N GLY A 38 4.05 -7.58 -11.55
CA GLY A 38 4.26 -6.15 -11.71
C GLY A 38 3.17 -5.27 -11.10
N ALA A 39 2.22 -5.83 -10.34
CA ALA A 39 1.19 -5.03 -9.65
C ALA A 39 1.81 -4.01 -8.67
N PHE A 40 2.96 -4.35 -8.08
CA PHE A 40 3.76 -3.47 -7.24
C PHE A 40 5.21 -3.98 -7.15
N ALA A 41 6.12 -3.13 -6.66
CA ALA A 41 7.52 -3.48 -6.41
C ALA A 41 7.79 -3.59 -4.90
N PRO A 42 7.94 -4.80 -4.32
CA PRO A 42 8.11 -4.97 -2.90
C PRO A 42 9.46 -4.43 -2.42
N ARG A 43 9.50 -3.97 -1.16
CA ARG A 43 10.68 -3.49 -0.45
C ARG A 43 10.67 -4.01 0.98
N TRP A 44 11.85 -4.35 1.51
CA TRP A 44 12.05 -4.71 2.91
C TRP A 44 13.50 -4.41 3.31
N THR A 45 13.77 -4.31 4.61
CA THR A 45 15.13 -4.22 5.17
C THR A 45 15.54 -5.53 5.81
N GLN A 46 16.82 -5.65 6.16
CA GLN A 46 17.31 -6.80 6.93
C GLN A 46 16.59 -6.92 8.28
N HIS A 47 16.19 -5.81 8.93
CA HIS A 47 15.47 -5.84 10.20
C HIS A 47 14.11 -6.56 10.06
N VAL A 48 13.36 -6.27 9.00
CA VAL A 48 12.09 -6.95 8.69
C VAL A 48 12.31 -8.45 8.52
N ILE A 49 13.36 -8.84 7.80
CA ILE A 49 13.70 -10.25 7.59
C ILE A 49 14.10 -10.94 8.90
N ASP A 50 14.87 -10.28 9.75
CA ASP A 50 15.27 -10.80 11.05
C ASP A 50 14.06 -10.94 11.99
N GLU A 51 13.14 -9.98 11.96
CA GLU A 51 11.90 -10.04 12.71
C GLU A 51 10.99 -11.19 12.22
N MET A 52 10.86 -11.35 10.91
CA MET A 52 10.14 -12.49 10.33
C MET A 52 10.73 -13.84 10.79
N ARG A 53 12.07 -13.95 10.90
CA ARG A 53 12.74 -15.14 11.44
C ARG A 53 12.46 -15.34 12.94
N ARG A 54 12.55 -14.28 13.74
CA ARG A 54 12.31 -14.30 15.20
C ARG A 54 10.85 -14.68 15.52
N ASN A 55 9.91 -14.13 14.76
CA ASN A 55 8.48 -14.28 14.97
C ASN A 55 7.86 -15.40 14.11
N ARG A 56 8.66 -16.38 13.67
CA ARG A 56 8.15 -17.50 12.87
C ARG A 56 7.05 -18.27 13.62
N PRO A 57 6.07 -18.87 12.91
CA PRO A 57 5.02 -19.65 13.55
C PRO A 57 5.58 -20.76 14.45
N PRO A 58 4.94 -21.05 15.60
CA PRO A 58 5.31 -22.16 16.46
C PRO A 58 5.35 -23.48 15.67
N GLY A 59 6.37 -24.31 15.93
CA GLY A 59 6.55 -25.59 15.25
C GLY A 59 7.16 -25.50 13.84
N LEU A 60 7.35 -24.30 13.27
CA LEU A 60 8.05 -24.15 12.00
C LEU A 60 9.58 -24.28 12.21
N PRO A 61 10.26 -25.22 11.52
CA PRO A 61 11.72 -25.33 11.62
C PRO A 61 12.42 -24.09 11.10
N GLU A 62 13.54 -23.71 11.73
CA GLU A 62 14.32 -22.53 11.33
C GLU A 62 14.81 -22.63 9.87
N ALA A 63 15.29 -23.80 9.46
CA ALA A 63 15.67 -24.07 8.07
C ALA A 63 14.53 -23.82 7.06
N ALA A 64 13.26 -23.94 7.46
CA ALA A 64 12.12 -23.67 6.59
C ALA A 64 11.91 -22.16 6.40
N ILE A 65 12.06 -21.35 7.46
CA ILE A 65 11.97 -19.89 7.33
C ILE A 65 13.16 -19.32 6.58
N ASP A 66 14.37 -19.86 6.79
CA ASP A 66 15.58 -19.45 6.07
C ASP A 66 15.48 -19.73 4.57
N ARG A 67 14.98 -20.92 4.20
CA ARG A 67 14.72 -21.25 2.80
C ARG A 67 13.71 -20.29 2.17
N ARG A 68 12.67 -19.89 2.91
CA ARG A 68 11.69 -18.91 2.43
C ARG A 68 12.35 -17.56 2.19
N ILE A 69 13.10 -17.04 3.17
CA ILE A 69 13.83 -15.77 3.07
C ILE A 69 14.79 -15.78 1.86
N ALA A 70 15.54 -16.87 1.67
CA ALA A 70 16.43 -17.02 0.53
C ALA A 70 15.67 -16.98 -0.81
N ASN A 71 14.52 -17.66 -0.90
CA ASN A 71 13.68 -17.63 -2.09
C ASN A 71 13.09 -16.24 -2.36
N MET A 72 12.67 -15.51 -1.32
CA MET A 72 12.17 -14.13 -1.44
C MET A 72 13.24 -13.20 -2.01
N ASN A 73 14.45 -13.22 -1.44
CA ASN A 73 15.56 -12.38 -1.90
C ASN A 73 16.04 -12.77 -3.30
N LYS A 74 16.01 -14.07 -3.65
CA LYS A 74 16.33 -14.54 -5.00
C LYS A 74 15.29 -14.08 -6.03
N ALA A 75 14.00 -14.15 -5.68
CA ALA A 75 12.91 -13.75 -6.56
C ALA A 75 12.84 -12.22 -6.75
N PHE A 76 13.23 -11.46 -5.72
CA PHE A 76 13.22 -9.99 -5.75
C PHE A 76 14.57 -9.39 -5.32
N PRO A 77 15.62 -9.47 -6.18
CA PRO A 77 16.95 -8.97 -5.83
C PRO A 77 17.00 -7.47 -5.51
N ARG A 78 16.02 -6.70 -6.01
CA ARG A 78 15.90 -5.26 -5.76
C ARG A 78 15.06 -4.92 -4.52
N ALA A 79 14.39 -5.89 -3.89
CA ALA A 79 13.51 -5.63 -2.75
C ALA A 79 14.27 -5.34 -1.46
N MET A 80 15.41 -6.00 -1.24
CA MET A 80 16.26 -5.72 -0.08
C MET A 80 16.83 -4.30 -0.16
N ARG A 81 16.58 -3.50 0.88
CA ARG A 81 17.05 -2.12 1.01
C ARG A 81 17.98 -1.97 2.22
N SER A 82 18.90 -1.02 2.11
CA SER A 82 19.75 -0.63 3.23
C SER A 82 18.92 -0.20 4.43
N ALA A 83 19.42 -0.49 5.64
CA ALA A 83 18.82 0.04 6.85
C ALA A 83 18.74 1.57 6.81
N PRO A 84 17.68 2.19 7.35
CA PRO A 84 17.57 3.63 7.42
C PRO A 84 18.57 4.21 8.43
N PRO A 85 19.12 5.42 8.19
CA PRO A 85 19.95 6.13 9.15
C PRO A 85 19.23 6.30 10.50
N ARG A 86 19.97 6.27 11.61
CA ARG A 86 19.39 6.39 12.95
C ARG A 86 18.65 7.71 13.16
N ASP A 87 19.20 8.81 12.68
CA ASP A 87 18.57 10.13 12.79
C ASP A 87 17.22 10.20 12.07
N LEU A 88 17.06 9.46 10.97
CA LEU A 88 15.77 9.36 10.29
C LEU A 88 14.78 8.56 11.13
N GLN A 89 15.21 7.46 11.75
CA GLN A 89 14.36 6.67 12.67
C GLN A 89 13.83 7.53 13.81
N ASP A 90 14.70 8.33 14.43
CA ASP A 90 14.33 9.17 15.57
C ASP A 90 13.23 10.19 15.21
N GLN A 91 13.21 10.67 13.96
CA GLN A 91 12.22 11.62 13.42
C GLN A 91 10.88 11.00 13.02
N MET A 92 10.76 9.67 12.98
CA MET A 92 9.51 9.02 12.57
C MET A 92 8.42 9.13 13.63
N ARG A 93 7.20 9.41 13.18
CA ARG A 93 5.97 9.38 13.99
C ARG A 93 5.36 7.99 13.96
N ALA A 94 5.89 7.12 14.80
CA ALA A 94 5.45 5.75 15.01
C ALA A 94 5.79 5.33 16.45
N ASP A 95 5.23 4.21 16.89
CA ASP A 95 5.61 3.58 18.14
C ASP A 95 7.13 3.37 18.21
N PRO A 96 7.78 3.53 19.39
CA PRO A 96 9.23 3.51 19.50
C PRO A 96 9.90 2.26 18.91
N LYS A 97 9.25 1.10 19.02
CA LYS A 97 9.74 -0.17 18.48
C LYS A 97 9.57 -0.27 16.95
N ASP A 98 8.64 0.48 16.35
CA ASP A 98 8.25 0.39 14.94
C ASP A 98 8.80 1.53 14.07
N LYS A 99 9.45 2.53 14.68
CA LYS A 99 10.13 3.64 13.97
C LYS A 99 11.06 3.16 12.86
N HIS A 100 11.73 2.02 13.06
CA HIS A 100 12.64 1.44 12.07
C HIS A 100 11.92 0.97 10.79
N VAL A 101 10.66 0.52 10.90
CA VAL A 101 9.82 0.09 9.78
C VAL A 101 9.44 1.31 8.94
N LEU A 102 8.89 2.36 9.58
CA LEU A 102 8.47 3.58 8.89
C LEU A 102 9.67 4.30 8.25
N ALA A 103 10.79 4.40 8.97
CA ALA A 103 12.02 4.96 8.43
C ALA A 103 12.55 4.13 7.25
N GLY A 104 12.42 2.79 7.30
CA GLY A 104 12.76 1.91 6.20
C GLY A 104 11.90 2.15 4.96
N ALA A 105 10.60 2.37 5.15
CA ALA A 105 9.67 2.73 4.08
C ALA A 105 10.05 4.07 3.43
N VAL A 106 10.32 5.11 4.22
CA VAL A 106 10.75 6.43 3.72
C VAL A 106 12.11 6.35 3.03
N HIS A 107 13.12 5.75 3.66
CA HIS A 107 14.49 5.65 3.13
C HIS A 107 14.58 4.79 1.86
N SER A 108 13.71 3.80 1.72
CA SER A 108 13.60 3.01 0.50
C SER A 108 12.89 3.73 -0.65
N GLY A 109 12.35 4.92 -0.39
CA GLY A 109 11.50 5.66 -1.30
C GLY A 109 10.20 4.92 -1.59
N SER A 110 9.68 4.11 -0.68
CA SER A 110 8.39 3.43 -0.89
C SER A 110 7.25 4.45 -0.90
N HIS A 111 6.21 4.19 -1.68
CA HIS A 111 5.04 5.06 -1.73
C HIS A 111 4.00 4.66 -0.66
N VAL A 112 4.06 3.41 -0.21
CA VAL A 112 3.14 2.84 0.78
C VAL A 112 3.88 1.87 1.69
N LEU A 113 3.55 1.93 2.98
CA LEU A 113 3.87 0.93 3.99
C LEU A 113 2.67 -0.02 4.14
N VAL A 114 2.90 -1.31 3.96
CA VAL A 114 1.88 -2.36 4.12
C VAL A 114 2.11 -3.06 5.45
N THR A 115 1.19 -2.88 6.40
CA THR A 115 1.24 -3.43 7.76
C THR A 115 -0.18 -3.57 8.33
N ASP A 116 -0.44 -4.66 9.07
CA ASP A 116 -1.70 -4.82 9.79
C ASP A 116 -1.73 -4.10 11.17
N ASN A 117 -0.60 -3.50 11.58
CA ASN A 117 -0.46 -2.77 12.85
C ASN A 117 -0.71 -1.25 12.67
N LEU A 118 -1.77 -0.88 11.94
CA LEU A 118 -2.02 0.52 11.51
C LEU A 118 -1.91 1.58 12.61
N LYS A 119 -2.39 1.25 13.82
CA LYS A 119 -2.41 2.17 14.97
C LYS A 119 -1.02 2.56 15.48
N ASP A 120 0.00 1.78 15.14
CA ASP A 120 1.39 1.99 15.60
C ASP A 120 2.10 3.03 14.72
N PHE A 121 1.44 3.54 13.66
CA PHE A 121 2.01 4.46 12.68
C PHE A 121 1.13 5.71 12.48
N ASP A 122 1.74 6.89 12.57
CA ASP A 122 1.09 8.19 12.34
C ASP A 122 1.97 9.13 11.49
N PRO A 123 2.38 8.70 10.27
CA PRO A 123 3.19 9.53 9.39
C PRO A 123 2.42 10.80 8.97
N PRO A 124 3.14 11.91 8.70
CA PRO A 124 2.49 13.11 8.16
C PRO A 124 1.85 12.83 6.80
N SER A 125 0.81 13.59 6.45
CA SER A 125 0.14 13.49 5.14
C SER A 125 0.90 14.20 4.02
N SER A 126 1.87 15.05 4.34
CA SER A 126 2.65 15.83 3.37
C SER A 126 4.09 16.05 3.87
N GLY A 127 4.97 16.43 2.95
CA GLY A 127 6.39 16.67 3.24
C GLY A 127 7.28 15.44 3.04
N PRO A 128 8.57 15.54 3.39
CA PRO A 128 9.60 14.53 3.04
C PRO A 128 9.41 13.17 3.72
N HIS A 129 8.64 13.11 4.81
CA HIS A 129 8.35 11.87 5.55
C HIS A 129 6.92 11.38 5.35
N ALA A 130 6.19 11.93 4.38
CA ALA A 130 4.83 11.49 4.11
C ALA A 130 4.81 10.03 3.66
N MET A 131 3.86 9.27 4.20
CA MET A 131 3.74 7.85 3.91
C MET A 131 2.28 7.43 3.98
N ARG A 132 1.80 6.72 2.95
CA ARG A 132 0.54 6.00 3.04
C ARG A 132 0.76 4.72 3.84
N VAL A 133 -0.11 4.43 4.80
CA VAL A 133 -0.08 3.18 5.56
C VAL A 133 -1.37 2.42 5.28
N GLU A 134 -1.26 1.18 4.82
CA GLU A 134 -2.39 0.34 4.46
C GLU A 134 -2.26 -1.04 5.10
N SER A 135 -3.39 -1.63 5.50
CA SER A 135 -3.41 -3.05 5.87
C SER A 135 -3.16 -3.92 4.65
N LEU A 136 -2.78 -5.17 4.86
CA LEU A 136 -2.61 -6.15 3.78
C LEU A 136 -3.87 -6.22 2.91
N ASN A 137 -5.02 -6.28 3.58
CA ASN A 137 -6.32 -6.36 2.94
C ASN A 137 -6.63 -5.12 2.09
N GLN A 138 -6.44 -3.91 2.64
CA GLN A 138 -6.67 -2.66 1.93
C GLN A 138 -5.76 -2.54 0.70
N PHE A 139 -4.48 -2.86 0.87
CA PHE A 139 -3.49 -2.79 -0.21
C PHE A 139 -3.86 -3.72 -1.36
N LEU A 140 -4.15 -5.00 -1.09
CA LEU A 140 -4.50 -5.97 -2.14
C LEU A 140 -5.83 -5.66 -2.83
N VAL A 141 -6.84 -5.19 -2.09
CA VAL A 141 -8.11 -4.75 -2.67
C VAL A 141 -7.88 -3.56 -3.60
N ARG A 142 -7.13 -2.54 -3.16
CA ARG A 142 -6.81 -1.39 -4.00
C ARG A 142 -6.06 -1.81 -5.27
N LYS A 143 -5.07 -2.71 -5.15
CA LYS A 143 -4.34 -3.22 -6.32
C LYS A 143 -5.23 -3.95 -7.30
N LEU A 144 -6.19 -4.73 -6.80
CA LEU A 144 -7.18 -5.43 -7.62
C LEU A 144 -8.15 -4.47 -8.32
N GLU A 145 -8.51 -3.36 -7.67
CA GLU A 145 -9.36 -2.32 -8.24
C GLU A 145 -8.63 -1.43 -9.25
N GLU A 146 -7.34 -1.17 -9.03
CA GLU A 146 -6.46 -0.43 -9.95
C GLU A 146 -6.24 -1.20 -11.25
N ASP A 147 -5.83 -2.46 -11.16
CA ASP A 147 -5.68 -3.35 -12.32
C ASP A 147 -5.84 -4.82 -11.91
N PRO A 148 -6.97 -5.46 -12.24
CA PRO A 148 -7.18 -6.86 -11.88
C PRO A 148 -6.28 -7.83 -12.65
N GLY A 149 -5.74 -7.44 -13.81
CA GLY A 149 -4.98 -8.34 -14.69
C GLY A 149 -3.73 -8.92 -14.04
N PRO A 150 -2.75 -8.10 -13.61
CA PRO A 150 -1.55 -8.54 -12.92
C PRO A 150 -1.86 -9.28 -11.62
N VAL A 151 -2.89 -8.88 -10.89
CA VAL A 151 -3.29 -9.53 -9.64
C VAL A 151 -3.79 -10.95 -9.91
N GLN A 152 -4.78 -11.12 -10.79
CA GLN A 152 -5.33 -12.43 -11.14
C GLN A 152 -4.27 -13.34 -11.78
N ALA A 153 -3.43 -12.81 -12.68
CA ALA A 153 -2.33 -13.57 -13.27
C ALA A 153 -1.30 -14.01 -12.22
N GLY A 154 -1.04 -13.19 -11.20
CA GLY A 154 -0.13 -13.54 -10.10
C GLY A 154 -0.69 -14.68 -9.27
N LEU A 155 -1.99 -14.62 -8.96
CA LEU A 155 -2.67 -15.71 -8.25
C LEU A 155 -2.71 -17.00 -9.09
N GLN A 156 -2.92 -16.91 -10.41
CA GLN A 156 -2.85 -18.07 -11.28
C GLN A 156 -1.45 -18.72 -11.27
N ASP A 157 -0.38 -17.92 -11.37
CA ASP A 157 0.99 -18.44 -11.26
C ASP A 157 1.30 -19.09 -9.91
N MET A 158 0.65 -18.63 -8.84
CA MET A 158 0.73 -19.26 -7.52
C MET A 158 0.13 -20.66 -7.57
N LEU A 159 -1.10 -20.78 -8.09
CA LEU A 159 -1.80 -22.05 -8.24
C LEU A 159 -1.06 -23.04 -9.13
N ASP A 160 -0.49 -22.59 -10.25
CA ASP A 160 0.27 -23.45 -11.17
C ASP A 160 1.54 -24.05 -10.52
N ARG A 161 2.11 -23.35 -9.54
CA ARG A 161 3.26 -23.83 -8.74
C ARG A 161 2.85 -24.72 -7.58
N ASN A 162 1.61 -24.62 -7.13
CA ASN A 162 1.13 -25.37 -5.97
C ASN A 162 1.08 -26.88 -6.27
N ARG A 163 1.72 -27.65 -5.39
CA ARG A 163 1.67 -29.12 -5.40
C ARG A 163 0.66 -29.68 -4.39
N ARG A 164 0.06 -28.82 -3.59
CA ARG A 164 -0.96 -29.11 -2.57
C ARG A 164 -2.07 -28.07 -2.71
N GLU A 165 -3.20 -28.32 -2.05
CA GLU A 165 -4.28 -27.33 -1.98
C GLU A 165 -3.79 -25.97 -1.43
N PRO A 166 -4.38 -24.85 -1.90
CA PRO A 166 -5.38 -24.77 -2.97
C PRO A 166 -4.75 -24.86 -4.37
N GLN A 167 -5.41 -25.54 -5.30
CA GLN A 167 -4.98 -25.71 -6.70
C GLN A 167 -5.92 -25.05 -7.72
N THR A 168 -7.05 -24.51 -7.26
CA THR A 168 -8.01 -23.77 -8.07
C THR A 168 -8.24 -22.39 -7.50
N MET A 169 -8.67 -21.44 -8.35
CA MET A 169 -9.00 -20.08 -7.91
C MET A 169 -10.12 -20.09 -6.87
N SER A 170 -11.16 -20.90 -7.07
CA SER A 170 -12.28 -21.05 -6.14
C SER A 170 -11.81 -21.51 -4.75
N ALA A 171 -11.00 -22.57 -4.68
CA ALA A 171 -10.46 -23.07 -3.42
C ALA A 171 -9.52 -22.05 -2.75
N LEU A 172 -8.74 -21.30 -3.54
CA LEU A 172 -7.89 -20.23 -3.02
C LEU A 172 -8.71 -19.09 -2.41
N ILE A 173 -9.76 -18.65 -3.10
CA ILE A 173 -10.70 -17.64 -2.59
C ILE A 173 -11.32 -18.12 -1.27
N ASP A 174 -11.81 -19.36 -1.23
CA ASP A 174 -12.41 -19.94 -0.01
C ASP A 174 -11.39 -20.02 1.14
N THR A 175 -10.17 -20.48 0.86
CA THR A 175 -9.08 -20.53 1.85
C THR A 175 -8.74 -19.13 2.38
N MET A 176 -8.66 -18.13 1.51
CA MET A 176 -8.37 -16.75 1.92
C MET A 176 -9.53 -16.14 2.73
N ALA A 177 -10.76 -16.55 2.48
CA ALA A 177 -11.94 -16.03 3.16
C ALA A 177 -12.05 -16.49 4.63
N GLU A 178 -11.45 -17.63 4.96
CA GLU A 178 -11.36 -18.15 6.33
C GLU A 178 -10.48 -17.26 7.22
N GLY A 179 -9.31 -16.83 6.71
CA GLY A 179 -8.37 -15.96 7.42
C GLY A 179 -8.83 -14.50 7.51
N GLN A 180 -8.57 -13.82 8.63
CA GLN A 180 -9.00 -12.42 8.79
C GLN A 180 -8.23 -11.47 7.86
N GLU A 181 -6.95 -11.74 7.62
CA GLU A 181 -6.02 -10.86 6.91
C GLU A 181 -6.33 -10.74 5.42
N LEU A 182 -6.90 -11.79 4.81
CA LEU A 182 -7.22 -11.85 3.37
C LEU A 182 -8.72 -11.87 3.07
N ARG A 183 -9.59 -11.83 4.09
CA ARG A 183 -11.04 -11.99 3.90
C ARG A 183 -11.66 -10.96 2.96
N GLY A 184 -11.32 -9.67 3.14
CA GLY A 184 -11.87 -8.61 2.28
C GLY A 184 -11.36 -8.72 0.84
N PHE A 185 -10.10 -9.08 0.66
CA PHE A 185 -9.49 -9.35 -0.64
C PHE A 185 -10.16 -10.54 -1.32
N ALA A 186 -10.39 -11.64 -0.60
CA ALA A 186 -11.13 -12.79 -1.10
C ALA A 186 -12.55 -12.41 -1.54
N GLN A 187 -13.26 -11.63 -0.71
CA GLN A 187 -14.60 -11.13 -1.05
C GLN A 187 -14.60 -10.29 -2.32
N LYS A 188 -13.65 -9.34 -2.46
CA LYS A 188 -13.53 -8.51 -3.67
C LYS A 188 -13.11 -9.32 -4.89
N LEU A 189 -12.12 -10.20 -4.75
CA LEU A 189 -11.68 -11.09 -5.83
C LEU A 189 -12.84 -11.94 -6.36
N ASN A 190 -13.69 -12.44 -5.45
CA ASN A 190 -14.85 -13.25 -5.81
C ASN A 190 -15.88 -12.51 -6.69
N THR A 191 -15.90 -11.17 -6.69
CA THR A 191 -16.82 -10.40 -7.55
C THR A 191 -16.27 -10.15 -8.95
N VAL A 192 -14.95 -10.22 -9.13
CA VAL A 192 -14.28 -9.89 -10.40
C VAL A 192 -13.79 -11.10 -11.18
N VAL A 193 -13.67 -12.28 -10.54
CA VAL A 193 -13.37 -13.52 -11.26
C VAL A 193 -14.60 -14.06 -12.00
N PRO A 194 -14.40 -14.82 -13.11
CA PRO A 194 -15.48 -15.51 -13.80
C PRO A 194 -16.32 -16.40 -12.87
N PRO A 195 -17.63 -16.58 -13.12
CA PRO A 195 -18.52 -17.37 -12.25
C PRO A 195 -18.00 -18.75 -11.86
N GLU A 196 -17.37 -19.46 -12.80
CA GLU A 196 -16.81 -20.80 -12.61
C GLU A 196 -15.56 -20.84 -11.71
N GLN A 197 -14.94 -19.68 -11.46
CA GLN A 197 -13.77 -19.54 -10.59
C GLN A 197 -14.11 -19.00 -9.20
N ARG A 198 -15.39 -18.69 -8.95
CA ARG A 198 -15.82 -18.08 -7.68
C ARG A 198 -15.73 -19.08 -6.52
N GLY A 199 -15.29 -18.57 -5.37
CA GLY A 199 -15.39 -19.26 -4.08
C GLY A 199 -16.84 -19.39 -3.63
N SER A 200 -17.08 -20.44 -2.85
CA SER A 200 -18.40 -20.86 -2.36
C SER A 200 -18.60 -20.71 -0.86
N SER A 201 -17.55 -20.32 -0.12
CA SER A 201 -17.56 -20.23 1.34
C SER A 201 -18.70 -19.35 1.86
N PRO A 202 -19.41 -19.74 2.94
CA PRO A 202 -20.54 -18.97 3.48
C PRO A 202 -20.23 -17.50 3.78
N VAL A 203 -18.99 -17.20 4.17
CA VAL A 203 -18.54 -15.83 4.47
C VAL A 203 -18.48 -14.93 3.22
N LEU A 204 -18.44 -15.53 2.03
CA LEU A 204 -18.47 -14.82 0.75
C LEU A 204 -19.92 -14.58 0.28
N THR A 205 -20.84 -15.49 0.60
CA THR A 205 -22.24 -15.44 0.15
C THR A 205 -23.14 -14.66 1.11
N ALA A 206 -22.78 -14.57 2.40
CA ALA A 206 -23.54 -13.80 3.39
C ALA A 206 -23.67 -12.31 3.04
N ASN A 207 -22.63 -11.71 2.44
CA ASN A 207 -22.64 -10.31 2.01
C ASN A 207 -23.39 -10.08 0.68
N GLN A 208 -23.55 -11.11 -0.15
CA GLN A 208 -24.29 -10.97 -1.42
C GLN A 208 -25.80 -10.77 -1.17
N ARG A 209 -26.37 -11.37 -0.12
CA ARG A 209 -27.79 -11.20 0.25
C ARG A 209 -28.11 -9.79 0.78
N GLY A 210 -27.16 -9.10 1.40
CA GLY A 210 -27.33 -7.71 1.86
C GLY A 210 -27.29 -6.70 0.71
N SER A 211 -26.45 -6.93 -0.31
CA SER A 211 -26.35 -6.03 -1.46
C SER A 211 -27.61 -6.02 -2.35
N ALA A 212 -28.34 -7.14 -2.42
CA ALA A 212 -29.61 -7.22 -3.14
C ALA A 212 -30.74 -6.40 -2.46
N GLN A 213 -30.63 -6.12 -1.16
CA GLN A 213 -31.58 -5.26 -0.44
C GLN A 213 -31.25 -3.76 -0.56
N TYR A 214 -29.98 -3.41 -0.77
CA TYR A 214 -29.57 -2.02 -1.05
C TYR A 214 -29.92 -1.56 -2.47
N ALA A 215 -29.92 -2.46 -3.46
CA ALA A 215 -30.37 -2.16 -4.82
C ALA A 215 -31.88 -1.82 -4.92
N ALA A 216 -32.66 -2.06 -3.86
CA ALA A 216 -34.08 -1.73 -3.80
C ALA A 216 -34.37 -0.33 -3.22
N PHE A 217 -33.35 0.45 -2.84
CA PHE A 217 -33.47 1.81 -2.33
C PHE A 217 -32.52 2.77 -3.09
N GLU A 218 -32.60 2.81 -4.43
CA GLU A 218 -32.06 3.93 -5.18
C GLU A 218 -33.07 5.09 -5.21
N GLY A 219 -32.78 6.14 -4.44
CA GLY A 219 -33.61 7.35 -4.40
C GLY A 219 -33.13 8.50 -3.52
N VAL A 220 -31.85 8.57 -3.15
CA VAL A 220 -31.30 9.71 -2.39
C VAL A 220 -29.93 10.13 -2.96
N PRO A 221 -29.73 11.40 -3.34
CA PRO A 221 -28.48 11.87 -3.93
C PRO A 221 -27.37 11.95 -2.88
N GLY A 222 -26.15 11.52 -3.26
CA GLY A 222 -24.95 11.57 -2.42
C GLY A 222 -24.42 12.99 -2.19
N PRO A 223 -23.60 13.21 -1.14
CA PRO A 223 -23.06 14.52 -0.80
C PRO A 223 -22.07 15.01 -1.87
N GLY A 224 -22.20 16.30 -2.20
CA GLY A 224 -21.56 16.96 -3.33
C GLY A 224 -20.02 16.95 -3.30
N THR A 225 -19.47 16.89 -4.51
CA THR A 225 -18.07 17.11 -4.85
C THR A 225 -17.56 18.45 -4.30
N PRO A 226 -16.39 18.51 -3.62
CA PRO A 226 -15.79 19.78 -3.22
C PRO A 226 -15.28 20.53 -4.46
N LYS A 227 -15.76 21.76 -4.62
CA LYS A 227 -15.36 22.72 -5.66
C LYS A 227 -13.96 23.28 -5.37
N ALA A 228 -13.12 23.35 -6.40
CA ALA A 228 -11.81 24.00 -6.35
C ALA A 228 -11.93 25.50 -5.99
N PRO A 229 -10.93 26.10 -5.31
CA PRO A 229 -10.97 27.51 -4.95
C PRO A 229 -10.85 28.41 -6.20
N ASP A 230 -11.80 29.33 -6.33
CA ASP A 230 -11.81 30.39 -7.34
C ASP A 230 -10.70 31.43 -7.08
N ALA A 231 -10.25 32.02 -8.18
CA ALA A 231 -9.10 32.91 -8.32
C ALA A 231 -9.09 34.14 -7.38
N ALA A 232 -7.87 34.58 -7.06
CA ALA A 232 -7.55 35.81 -6.36
C ALA A 232 -8.11 37.06 -7.09
N PRO A 233 -8.58 38.10 -6.36
CA PRO A 233 -8.95 39.35 -6.99
C PRO A 233 -7.73 40.26 -7.21
N GLU A 234 -7.65 40.78 -8.43
CA GLU A 234 -6.73 41.82 -8.89
C GLU A 234 -6.93 43.17 -8.18
N ALA A 235 -5.84 43.92 -8.20
CA ALA A 235 -5.65 45.25 -7.64
C ALA A 235 -6.64 46.31 -8.13
N ARG A 236 -6.96 47.26 -7.24
CA ARG A 236 -7.50 48.59 -7.61
C ARG A 236 -6.59 49.69 -7.08
N LYS A 237 -6.16 50.57 -7.98
CA LYS A 237 -5.48 51.86 -7.72
C LYS A 237 -6.51 52.98 -7.52
N ALA A 238 -6.25 53.85 -6.54
CA ALA A 238 -6.46 55.31 -6.50
C ALA A 238 -5.87 55.78 -5.15
N GLY A 239 -4.83 56.61 -5.02
CA GLY A 239 -4.75 58.04 -5.38
C GLY A 239 -5.59 58.86 -4.39
N ASP A 240 -5.15 59.86 -3.63
CA ASP A 240 -3.92 60.65 -3.54
C ASP A 240 -3.97 61.47 -2.23
N SER A 241 -2.82 62.03 -1.85
CA SER A 241 -2.61 63.35 -1.21
C SER A 241 -1.97 63.44 0.20
N LYS A 242 -0.78 64.08 0.14
CA LYS A 242 -0.23 65.14 0.99
C LYS A 242 0.55 64.84 2.29
N SER A 243 1.86 65.06 2.14
CA SER A 243 2.67 66.09 2.83
C SER A 243 3.09 65.88 4.29
N ALA A 244 4.40 65.70 4.49
CA ALA A 244 5.34 66.63 5.16
C ALA A 244 6.57 65.82 5.65
N GLU A 245 7.75 65.96 5.05
CA GLU A 245 8.79 66.98 5.25
C GLU A 245 9.77 66.65 6.40
N ARG A 246 11.07 66.68 6.04
CA ARG A 246 12.31 66.77 6.87
C ARG A 246 12.73 65.55 7.69
N ALA A 247 14.01 65.24 7.89
CA ALA A 247 15.30 65.70 7.32
C ALA A 247 16.41 64.91 8.04
N LYS A 248 17.51 64.62 7.33
CA LYS A 248 18.91 64.46 7.80
C LYS A 248 19.20 63.36 8.85
N GLY A 249 20.29 62.61 8.77
CA GLY A 249 21.48 62.68 7.94
C GLY A 249 22.36 61.45 8.19
N ALA A 250 23.28 61.24 7.27
CA ALA A 250 24.42 60.35 7.43
C ALA A 250 25.40 60.91 8.47
N GLU A 251 26.09 60.03 9.21
CA GLU A 251 27.55 59.97 9.41
C GLU A 251 27.81 58.80 10.40
N GLN A 252 28.54 57.75 10.01
CA GLN A 252 29.93 57.48 10.42
C GLN A 252 30.26 57.90 11.86
N ASP A 253 30.66 56.95 12.73
CA ASP A 253 32.08 56.75 13.05
C ASP A 253 32.28 55.52 13.98
N LYS A 254 33.39 54.81 13.75
CA LYS A 254 34.13 53.84 14.60
C LYS A 254 33.47 52.57 15.15
#